data_AF-A0A814KRV9-F1
#
_entry.id   AF-A0A814KRV9-F1
#
_cell.length_a   1.000
_cell.length_b   1.000
_cell.length_c   1.000
_cell.angle_alpha   90.00
_cell.angle_beta   90.00
_cell.angle_gamma   90.00
#
_symmetry.space_group_name_H-M   'P 1'
#
loop_
_entity.id
_entity.type
_entity.pdbx_description
1 polymer ?
#
loop_
_entity_poly.entity_id
_entity_poly.type
_entity_poly.pdbx_seq_one_letter_code
_entity_poly.pdbx_strand_id
1 'polypeptide(L)'
;MFIILTLVFVCLFILYVKHKYFTSRRSIPSLPGHFLFGNLLQSGLLRGASLPQVYTSFKNKLGDIYEIKLGFFHGIVVGNIDDVKYIFTHRHIYDQNDWSVELLSVFIPDGLITLKDAKFKRHASIVMPLFRHGKILSNFDLIINCTDELLNNWRSSSSDQIHCDILQQSQNLLLEIFGFIGFDYDFDALGGTENNELAQALRNYLGMVEIGSYLPNFLFRAYMKFSPKYQRIQTTIKRYLYRMMEQELTETPESRLT
;
A
#
# COMPACT_ATOMS: atom_id res chain seq x y z
N MET A 1 -38.55 0.46 22.80
CA MET A 1 -37.29 0.22 23.54
C MET A 1 -36.11 0.01 22.59
N PHE A 2 -36.17 -0.93 21.63
CA PHE A 2 -35.09 -1.15 20.66
C PHE A 2 -34.68 0.12 19.88
N ILE A 3 -35.64 0.84 19.28
CA ILE A 3 -35.37 2.06 18.50
C ILE A 3 -34.62 3.13 19.32
N ILE A 4 -35.01 3.30 20.59
CA ILE A 4 -34.40 4.27 21.50
C ILE A 4 -32.96 3.84 21.83
N LEU A 5 -32.75 2.55 22.10
CA LEU A 5 -31.42 2.00 22.35
C LEU A 5 -30.48 2.17 21.14
N THR A 6 -31.00 1.93 19.93
CA THR A 6 -30.24 2.12 18.69
C THR A 6 -29.88 3.59 18.47
N LEU A 7 -30.82 4.51 18.71
CA LEU A 7 -30.57 5.96 18.60
C LEU A 7 -29.53 6.45 19.62
N VAL A 8 -29.60 5.97 20.87
CA VAL A 8 -28.61 6.29 21.90
C VAL A 8 -27.23 5.75 21.50
N PHE A 9 -27.15 4.50 21.02
CA PHE A 9 -25.90 3.93 20.54
C PHE A 9 -25.30 4.72 19.38
N VAL A 10 -26.12 5.09 18.38
CA VAL A 10 -25.69 5.92 17.25
C VAL A 10 -25.21 7.30 17.74
N CYS A 11 -25.92 7.92 18.69
CA CYS A 11 -25.53 9.21 19.25
C CYS A 11 -24.20 9.12 20.01
N LEU A 12 -24.03 8.12 20.88
CA LEU A 12 -22.78 7.87 21.60
C LEU A 12 -21.64 7.54 20.63
N PHE A 13 -21.90 6.79 19.58
CA PHE A 13 -20.94 6.49 18.53
C PHE A 13 -20.50 7.76 17.78
N ILE A 14 -21.45 8.64 17.44
CA ILE A 14 -21.18 9.95 16.82
C ILE A 14 -20.34 10.83 17.76
N LEU A 15 -20.67 10.89 19.05
CA LEU A 15 -19.92 11.65 20.04
C LEU A 15 -18.50 11.09 20.24
N TYR A 16 -18.36 9.77 20.29
CA TYR A 16 -17.07 9.09 20.32
C TYR A 16 -16.22 9.44 19.10
N VAL A 17 -16.80 9.34 17.90
CA VAL A 17 -16.13 9.70 16.63
C VAL A 17 -15.71 11.16 16.64
N LYS A 18 -16.60 12.07 17.07
CA LYS A 18 -16.29 13.50 17.21
C LYS A 18 -15.10 13.73 18.14
N HIS A 19 -15.16 13.14 19.34
CA HIS A 19 -14.13 13.35 20.35
C HIS A 19 -12.78 12.78 19.90
N LYS A 20 -12.78 11.57 19.35
CA LYS A 20 -11.57 10.86 18.92
C LYS A 20 -10.93 11.47 17.67
N TYR A 21 -11.72 11.87 16.68
CA TYR A 21 -11.20 12.23 15.35
C TYR A 21 -11.34 13.72 14.99
N PHE A 22 -12.21 14.50 15.64
CA PHE A 22 -12.52 15.87 15.18
C PHE A 22 -12.15 17.00 16.15
N THR A 23 -11.61 16.69 17.32
CA THR A 23 -11.15 17.69 18.29
C THR A 23 -9.94 18.45 17.73
N SER A 24 -10.15 19.68 17.24
CA SER A 24 -9.08 20.51 16.68
C SER A 24 -8.08 20.95 17.73
N ARG A 25 -6.80 20.92 17.37
CA ARG A 25 -5.75 21.50 18.20
C ARG A 25 -5.67 22.98 17.86
N ARG A 26 -6.04 23.86 18.80
CA ARG A 26 -6.20 25.32 18.60
C ARG A 26 -4.99 26.03 17.98
N SER A 27 -3.80 25.42 18.00
CA SER A 27 -2.55 26.01 17.49
C SER A 27 -2.24 25.69 16.03
N ILE A 28 -2.95 24.76 15.37
CA ILE A 28 -2.63 24.32 14.01
C ILE A 28 -3.71 24.81 13.04
N PRO A 29 -3.35 25.46 11.91
CA PRO A 29 -4.32 25.89 10.90
C PRO A 29 -5.14 24.71 10.37
N SER A 30 -6.47 24.86 10.35
CA SER A 30 -7.41 23.91 9.74
C SER A 30 -8.44 24.68 8.95
N LEU A 31 -8.89 24.13 7.82
CA LEU A 31 -10.13 24.60 7.21
C LEU A 31 -11.33 24.23 8.10
N PRO A 32 -12.40 25.06 8.10
CA PRO A 32 -13.66 24.65 8.69
C PRO A 32 -14.18 23.42 7.94
N GLY A 33 -14.55 22.39 8.70
CA GLY A 33 -15.01 21.11 8.15
C GLY A 33 -16.41 20.77 8.65
N HIS A 34 -17.11 19.93 7.89
CA HIS A 34 -18.37 19.34 8.31
C HIS A 34 -18.18 18.51 9.59
N PHE A 35 -19.20 18.47 10.44
CA PHE A 35 -19.14 17.80 11.74
C PHE A 35 -18.74 16.31 11.70
N LEU A 36 -19.30 15.55 10.75
CA LEU A 36 -19.02 14.10 10.60
C LEU A 36 -17.93 13.75 9.59
N PHE A 37 -17.67 14.65 8.63
CA PHE A 37 -16.85 14.33 7.46
C PHE A 37 -15.61 15.22 7.38
N GLY A 38 -15.48 16.19 8.28
CA GLY A 38 -14.42 17.17 8.28
C GLY A 38 -14.36 17.88 6.93
N ASN A 39 -13.18 17.86 6.34
CA ASN A 39 -12.88 18.47 5.07
C ASN A 39 -13.13 17.54 3.87
N LEU A 40 -13.69 16.32 4.06
CA LEU A 40 -13.89 15.36 2.97
C LEU A 40 -14.85 15.87 1.87
N LEU A 41 -15.91 16.58 2.24
CA LEU A 41 -16.88 17.10 1.27
C LEU A 41 -16.30 18.25 0.42
N GLN A 42 -15.38 19.02 0.99
CA GLN A 42 -14.75 20.17 0.34
C GLN A 42 -13.38 19.86 -0.29
N SER A 43 -12.81 18.69 0.00
CA SER A 43 -11.51 18.28 -0.55
C SER A 43 -11.59 17.92 -2.02
N GLY A 44 -12.78 17.60 -2.54
CA GLY A 44 -12.97 17.14 -3.91
C GLY A 44 -12.69 15.65 -4.11
N LEU A 45 -12.28 14.90 -3.07
CA LEU A 45 -12.02 13.45 -3.17
C LEU A 45 -13.24 12.69 -3.69
N LEU A 46 -14.43 13.00 -3.17
CA LEU A 46 -15.69 12.39 -3.62
C LEU A 46 -16.08 12.79 -5.05
N ARG A 47 -15.41 13.79 -5.63
CA ARG A 47 -15.60 14.26 -7.01
C ARG A 47 -14.46 13.83 -7.94
N GLY A 48 -13.58 12.94 -7.48
CA GLY A 48 -12.46 12.40 -8.26
C GLY A 48 -11.15 13.17 -8.15
N ALA A 49 -11.01 14.14 -7.25
CA ALA A 49 -9.71 14.76 -6.98
C ALA A 49 -8.76 13.73 -6.36
N SER A 50 -7.49 13.75 -6.75
CA SER A 50 -6.47 12.87 -6.16
C SER A 50 -5.95 13.43 -4.82
N LEU A 51 -5.44 12.58 -3.93
CA LEU A 51 -4.84 13.02 -2.66
C LEU A 51 -3.74 14.09 -2.85
N PRO A 52 -2.83 13.99 -3.83
CA PRO A 52 -1.86 15.05 -4.10
C PRO A 52 -2.50 16.41 -4.45
N GLN A 53 -3.60 16.42 -5.21
CA GLN A 53 -4.34 17.64 -5.53
C GLN A 53 -4.96 18.24 -4.26
N VAL A 54 -5.53 17.40 -3.40
CA VAL A 54 -6.06 17.83 -2.10
C VAL A 54 -4.96 18.45 -1.25
N TYR A 55 -3.83 17.77 -1.08
CA TYR A 55 -2.71 18.29 -0.29
C TYR A 55 -2.19 19.60 -0.85
N THR A 56 -2.02 19.71 -2.17
CA THR A 56 -1.59 20.95 -2.82
C THR A 56 -2.58 22.08 -2.57
N SER A 57 -3.89 21.81 -2.71
CA SER A 57 -4.93 22.83 -2.49
C SER A 57 -5.02 23.30 -1.04
N PHE A 58 -4.75 22.43 -0.07
CA PHE A 58 -4.75 22.77 1.35
C PHE A 58 -3.48 23.52 1.72
N LYS A 59 -2.32 23.06 1.22
CA LYS A 59 -1.04 23.74 1.36
C LYS A 59 -1.11 25.18 0.88
N ASN A 60 -1.68 25.40 -0.31
CA ASN A 60 -1.84 26.75 -0.87
C ASN A 60 -2.73 27.67 -0.03
N LYS A 61 -3.64 27.13 0.80
CA LYS A 61 -4.57 27.90 1.63
C LYS A 61 -4.11 28.07 3.08
N LEU A 62 -3.42 27.09 3.62
CA LEU A 62 -3.10 26.99 5.06
C LEU A 62 -1.60 27.08 5.35
N GLY A 63 -0.74 27.01 4.34
CA GLY A 63 0.72 27.01 4.48
C GLY A 63 1.30 25.59 4.58
N ASP A 64 2.53 25.50 5.10
CA ASP A 64 3.30 24.25 5.14
C ASP A 64 2.89 23.30 6.28
N ILE A 65 2.22 23.78 7.33
CA ILE A 65 1.76 22.96 8.46
C ILE A 65 0.27 23.17 8.64
N TYR A 66 -0.51 22.11 8.50
CA TYR A 66 -1.95 22.19 8.64
C TYR A 66 -2.59 20.88 9.10
N GLU A 67 -3.78 21.01 9.69
CA GLU A 67 -4.62 19.91 10.12
C GLU A 67 -5.56 19.51 8.96
N ILE A 68 -5.62 18.22 8.66
CA ILE A 68 -6.56 17.66 7.69
C ILE A 68 -7.47 16.63 8.35
N LYS A 69 -8.78 16.77 8.11
CA LYS A 69 -9.83 15.87 8.58
C LYS A 69 -10.54 15.29 7.36
N LEU A 70 -10.33 14.03 7.04
CA LEU A 70 -10.97 13.36 5.89
C LEU A 70 -11.79 12.18 6.41
N GLY A 71 -13.07 12.42 6.72
CA GLY A 71 -13.91 11.37 7.33
C GLY A 71 -13.30 10.88 8.64
N PHE A 72 -12.98 9.59 8.72
CA PHE A 72 -12.38 8.98 9.91
C PHE A 72 -10.86 9.19 10.04
N PHE A 73 -10.24 9.84 9.04
CA PHE A 73 -8.83 10.19 9.09
C PHE A 73 -8.66 11.62 9.64
N HIS A 74 -7.78 11.77 10.61
CA HIS A 74 -7.33 13.06 11.11
C HIS A 74 -5.81 13.03 11.25
N GLY A 75 -5.13 13.93 10.57
CA GLY A 75 -3.69 14.06 10.64
C GLY A 75 -3.22 15.50 10.53
N ILE A 76 -1.97 15.72 10.95
CA ILE A 76 -1.24 16.97 10.69
C ILE A 76 -0.35 16.70 9.48
N VAL A 77 -0.46 17.55 8.47
CA VAL A 77 0.42 17.54 7.31
C VAL A 77 1.55 18.52 7.57
N VAL A 78 2.78 18.06 7.34
CA VAL A 78 4.01 18.84 7.48
C VAL A 78 4.72 18.83 6.13
N GLY A 79 4.84 20.00 5.52
CA GLY A 79 5.41 20.19 4.19
C GLY A 79 6.71 21.00 4.16
N ASN A 80 7.12 21.59 5.29
CA ASN A 80 8.40 22.26 5.41
C ASN A 80 9.53 21.22 5.51
N ILE A 81 10.61 21.41 4.73
CA ILE A 81 11.68 20.42 4.62
C ILE A 81 12.46 20.20 5.92
N ASP A 82 12.66 21.27 6.71
CA ASP A 82 13.40 21.20 7.98
C ASP A 82 12.59 20.45 9.03
N ASP A 83 11.27 20.70 9.09
CA ASP A 83 10.36 19.98 9.98
C ASP A 83 10.23 18.50 9.59
N VAL A 84 10.13 18.21 8.28
CA VAL A 84 10.13 16.83 7.77
C VAL A 84 11.41 16.11 8.16
N LYS A 85 12.58 16.75 7.95
CA LYS A 85 13.87 16.21 8.37
C LYS A 85 13.92 15.97 9.87
N TYR A 86 13.41 16.90 10.68
CA TYR A 86 13.33 16.76 12.13
C TYR A 86 12.50 15.53 12.53
N ILE A 87 11.30 15.38 11.96
CA ILE A 87 10.41 14.23 12.21
C ILE A 87 11.11 12.91 11.87
N PHE A 88 11.73 12.80 10.69
CA PHE A 88 12.37 11.56 10.24
C PHE A 88 13.65 11.21 11.02
N THR A 89 14.33 12.19 11.62
CA THR A 89 15.52 11.98 12.46
C THR A 89 15.18 11.68 13.92
N HIS A 90 14.04 12.15 14.43
CA HIS A 90 13.61 11.97 15.82
C HIS A 90 12.59 10.83 15.97
N ARG A 91 12.96 9.62 15.51
CA ARG A 91 12.08 8.43 15.52
C ARG A 91 11.67 7.94 16.91
N HIS A 92 12.31 8.43 17.97
CA HIS A 92 11.91 8.14 19.35
C HIS A 92 10.73 9.01 19.82
N ILE A 93 10.46 10.12 19.12
CA ILE A 93 9.33 11.03 19.36
C ILE A 93 8.21 10.74 18.37
N TYR A 94 8.57 10.53 17.10
CA TYR A 94 7.63 10.31 16.00
C TYR A 94 7.74 8.89 15.48
N ASP A 95 6.64 8.15 15.57
CA ASP A 95 6.51 6.80 15.02
C ASP A 95 5.52 6.79 13.85
N GLN A 96 5.43 5.64 13.16
CA GLN A 96 4.45 5.41 12.12
C GLN A 96 3.03 5.66 12.63
N ASN A 97 2.24 6.32 11.78
CA ASN A 97 0.83 6.60 12.08
C ASN A 97 0.04 5.29 12.25
N ASP A 98 -0.59 5.13 13.42
CA ASP A 98 -1.43 3.98 13.74
C ASP A 98 -2.54 3.77 12.71
N TRP A 99 -3.12 4.85 12.15
CA TRP A 99 -4.14 4.73 11.13
C TRP A 99 -3.62 3.99 9.88
N SER A 100 -2.43 4.36 9.39
CA SER A 100 -1.82 3.74 8.21
C SER A 100 -1.46 2.28 8.50
N VAL A 101 -0.91 2.02 9.69
CA VAL A 101 -0.57 0.65 10.13
C VAL A 101 -1.82 -0.22 10.24
N GLU A 102 -2.87 0.28 10.88
CA GLU A 102 -4.13 -0.45 11.03
C GLU A 102 -4.80 -0.73 9.68
N LEU A 103 -4.83 0.25 8.77
CA LEU A 103 -5.38 0.10 7.43
C LEU A 103 -4.63 -0.98 6.64
N LEU A 104 -3.29 -0.87 6.59
CA LEU A 104 -2.44 -1.82 5.87
C LEU A 104 -2.48 -3.22 6.51
N SER A 105 -2.63 -3.32 7.84
CA SER A 105 -2.73 -4.61 8.55
C SER A 105 -3.97 -5.43 8.17
N VAL A 106 -5.01 -4.79 7.61
CA VAL A 106 -6.17 -5.52 7.06
C VAL A 106 -5.75 -6.38 5.87
N PHE A 107 -4.75 -5.93 5.12
CA PHE A 107 -4.31 -6.57 3.90
C PHE A 107 -3.05 -7.41 4.06
N ILE A 108 -2.03 -6.89 4.75
CA ILE A 108 -0.77 -7.57 5.04
C ILE A 108 -0.62 -7.66 6.55
N PRO A 109 -1.34 -8.59 7.21
CA PRO A 109 -1.10 -8.83 8.63
C PRO A 109 0.36 -9.26 8.83
N ASP A 110 1.02 -8.65 9.81
CA ASP A 110 2.44 -8.87 10.13
C ASP A 110 3.43 -8.57 8.97
N GLY A 111 2.99 -7.78 7.97
CA GLY A 111 3.89 -7.28 6.93
C GLY A 111 4.87 -6.24 7.48
N LEU A 112 6.08 -6.15 6.92
CA LEU A 112 7.15 -5.27 7.42
C LEU A 112 6.70 -3.82 7.68
N ILE A 113 5.86 -3.26 6.79
CA ILE A 113 5.33 -1.88 6.88
C ILE A 113 4.23 -1.69 7.93
N THR A 114 3.77 -2.78 8.55
CA THR A 114 2.72 -2.80 9.59
C THR A 114 3.30 -3.12 10.97
N LEU A 115 4.59 -3.47 11.04
CA LEU A 115 5.26 -3.85 12.26
C LEU A 115 5.95 -2.65 12.91
N LYS A 116 6.00 -2.67 14.25
CA LYS A 116 6.70 -1.68 15.07
C LYS A 116 7.78 -2.34 15.93
N ASP A 117 8.72 -1.53 16.40
CA ASP A 117 9.72 -1.88 17.42
C ASP A 117 10.50 -3.18 17.14
N ALA A 118 10.52 -4.10 18.12
CA ALA A 118 11.28 -5.34 18.07
C ALA A 118 10.82 -6.26 16.94
N LYS A 119 9.51 -6.31 16.65
CA LYS A 119 8.98 -7.11 15.54
C LYS A 119 9.47 -6.57 14.20
N PHE A 120 9.40 -5.24 14.02
CA PHE A 120 9.96 -4.59 12.83
C PHE A 120 11.44 -4.90 12.68
N LYS A 121 12.25 -4.69 13.73
CA LYS A 121 13.69 -4.97 13.70
C LYS A 121 13.99 -6.40 13.27
N ARG A 122 13.26 -7.39 13.80
CA ARG A 122 13.41 -8.81 13.45
C ARG A 122 13.06 -9.11 11.99
N HIS A 123 11.99 -8.52 11.44
CA HIS A 123 11.62 -8.76 10.04
C HIS A 123 12.54 -7.98 9.09
N ALA A 124 12.90 -6.76 9.45
CA ALA A 124 13.84 -5.93 8.70
C ALA A 124 15.22 -6.59 8.59
N SER A 125 15.70 -7.29 9.63
CA SER A 125 16.98 -7.99 9.57
C SER A 125 17.01 -9.14 8.56
N ILE A 126 15.83 -9.66 8.17
CA ILE A 126 15.69 -10.70 7.15
C ILE A 126 15.53 -10.06 5.76
N VAL A 127 14.66 -9.06 5.64
CA VAL A 127 14.26 -8.48 4.34
C VAL A 127 15.27 -7.44 3.82
N MET A 128 15.74 -6.52 4.66
CA MET A 128 16.61 -5.40 4.22
C MET A 128 17.95 -5.84 3.60
N PRO A 129 18.60 -6.94 4.04
CA PRO A 129 19.81 -7.44 3.38
C PRO A 129 19.65 -7.75 1.89
N LEU A 130 18.45 -8.15 1.45
CA LEU A 130 18.15 -8.44 0.03
C LEU A 130 18.27 -7.19 -0.84
N PHE A 131 18.03 -6.01 -0.28
CA PHE A 131 18.07 -4.72 -0.98
C PHE A 131 19.43 -4.00 -0.84
N ARG A 132 20.48 -4.68 -0.36
CA ARG A 132 21.81 -4.08 -0.28
C ARG A 132 22.43 -4.00 -1.68
N HIS A 133 23.17 -2.92 -1.91
CA HIS A 133 23.87 -2.66 -3.18
C HIS A 133 24.63 -3.88 -3.73
N GLY A 134 25.38 -4.59 -2.89
CA GLY A 134 26.14 -5.78 -3.32
C GLY A 134 25.26 -6.94 -3.82
N LYS A 135 24.06 -7.11 -3.25
CA LYS A 135 23.09 -8.12 -3.70
C LYS A 135 22.36 -7.71 -4.98
N ILE A 136 22.13 -6.41 -5.17
CA ILE A 136 21.55 -5.90 -6.43
C ILE A 136 22.57 -6.06 -7.56
N LEU A 137 23.84 -5.68 -7.34
CA LEU A 137 24.90 -5.82 -8.33
C LEU A 137 25.16 -7.28 -8.74
N SER A 138 25.11 -8.22 -7.80
CA SER A 138 25.30 -9.65 -8.13
C SER A 138 24.21 -10.21 -9.05
N ASN A 139 23.07 -9.52 -9.16
CA ASN A 139 21.94 -9.91 -10.01
C ASN A 139 21.79 -8.99 -11.23
N PHE A 140 22.82 -8.21 -11.58
CA PHE A 140 22.73 -7.23 -12.67
C PHE A 140 22.50 -7.91 -14.03
N ASP A 141 23.18 -9.02 -14.31
CA ASP A 141 23.00 -9.79 -15.53
C ASP A 141 21.56 -10.34 -15.64
N LEU A 142 20.97 -10.75 -14.51
CA LEU A 142 19.57 -11.18 -14.47
C LEU A 142 18.61 -10.05 -14.83
N ILE A 143 18.83 -8.85 -14.27
CA ILE A 143 18.03 -7.67 -14.59
C ILE A 143 18.13 -7.32 -16.07
N ILE A 144 19.34 -7.42 -16.66
CA ILE A 144 19.54 -7.23 -18.10
C ILE A 144 18.75 -8.28 -18.88
N ASN A 145 18.86 -9.55 -18.53
CA ASN A 145 18.18 -10.65 -19.24
C ASN A 145 16.65 -10.47 -19.23
N CYS A 146 16.04 -10.17 -18.08
CA CYS A 146 14.60 -9.89 -18.01
C CYS A 146 14.22 -8.66 -18.85
N THR A 147 15.08 -7.64 -18.89
CA THR A 147 14.84 -6.44 -19.70
C THR A 147 14.94 -6.75 -21.20
N ASP A 148 15.95 -7.52 -21.60
CA ASP A 148 16.13 -7.95 -22.99
C ASP A 148 14.98 -8.85 -23.44
N GLU A 149 14.48 -9.73 -22.58
CA GLU A 149 13.27 -10.52 -22.85
C GLU A 149 12.06 -9.62 -23.14
N LEU A 150 11.80 -8.62 -22.28
CA LEU A 150 10.72 -7.66 -22.52
C LEU A 150 10.90 -6.91 -23.85
N LEU A 151 12.12 -6.45 -24.15
CA LEU A 151 12.43 -5.73 -25.39
C LEU A 151 12.29 -6.64 -26.62
N ASN A 152 12.68 -7.90 -26.51
CA ASN A 152 12.53 -8.88 -27.58
C ASN A 152 11.05 -9.18 -27.83
N ASN A 153 10.23 -9.28 -26.77
CA ASN A 153 8.78 -9.40 -26.89
C ASN A 153 8.20 -8.20 -27.67
N TRP A 154 8.64 -6.98 -27.37
CA TRP A 154 8.22 -5.78 -28.10
C TRP A 154 8.62 -5.79 -29.57
N ARG A 155 9.83 -6.28 -29.89
CA ARG A 155 10.32 -6.38 -31.27
C ARG A 155 9.64 -7.51 -32.05
N SER A 156 9.18 -8.55 -31.36
CA SER A 156 8.56 -9.72 -31.97
C SER A 156 7.07 -9.51 -32.29
N SER A 157 6.41 -8.58 -31.59
CA SER A 157 5.08 -8.10 -31.96
C SER A 157 5.12 -7.37 -33.31
N SER A 158 4.10 -7.57 -34.14
CA SER A 158 4.06 -7.03 -35.51
C SER A 158 4.22 -5.51 -35.54
N SER A 159 4.82 -4.97 -36.61
CA SER A 159 5.14 -3.55 -36.77
C SER A 159 3.95 -2.58 -36.66
N ASP A 160 2.73 -3.11 -36.71
CA ASP A 160 1.48 -2.36 -36.59
C ASP A 160 0.92 -2.31 -35.16
N GLN A 161 1.48 -3.09 -34.22
CA GLN A 161 1.10 -3.08 -32.81
C GLN A 161 2.05 -2.22 -32.00
N ILE A 162 1.63 -0.98 -31.70
CA ILE A 162 2.31 -0.14 -30.73
C ILE A 162 1.91 -0.60 -29.33
N HIS A 163 2.89 -0.98 -28.51
CA HIS A 163 2.64 -1.24 -27.09
C HIS A 163 2.30 0.06 -26.36
N CYS A 164 1.05 0.18 -25.92
CA CYS A 164 0.55 1.40 -25.26
C CYS A 164 0.56 1.32 -23.73
N ASP A 165 0.73 0.13 -23.13
CA ASP A 165 0.66 -0.05 -21.67
C ASP A 165 2.04 -0.32 -21.04
N ILE A 166 2.86 0.73 -21.03
CA ILE A 166 4.20 0.72 -20.40
C ILE A 166 4.11 0.44 -18.90
N LEU A 167 3.02 0.89 -18.25
CA LEU A 167 2.84 0.69 -16.81
C LEU A 167 2.69 -0.79 -16.47
N GLN A 168 1.80 -1.51 -17.16
CA GLN A 168 1.62 -2.93 -16.96
C GLN A 168 2.90 -3.72 -17.29
N GLN A 169 3.57 -3.37 -18.38
CA GLN A 169 4.81 -4.01 -18.80
C GLN A 169 5.93 -3.80 -17.77
N SER A 170 6.07 -2.60 -17.24
CA SER A 170 7.05 -2.29 -16.19
C SER A 170 6.74 -3.03 -14.89
N GLN A 171 5.45 -3.17 -14.53
CA GLN A 171 5.04 -3.95 -13.36
C GLN A 171 5.36 -5.44 -13.52
N ASN A 172 5.12 -6.00 -14.70
CA ASN A 172 5.45 -7.39 -14.99
C ASN A 172 6.96 -7.63 -14.96
N LEU A 173 7.76 -6.73 -15.55
CA LEU A 173 9.22 -6.78 -15.48
C LEU A 173 9.72 -6.75 -14.03
N LEU A 174 9.19 -5.85 -13.21
CA LEU A 174 9.57 -5.78 -11.80
C LEU A 174 9.14 -7.02 -11.02
N LEU A 175 7.96 -7.59 -11.33
CA LEU A 175 7.51 -8.83 -10.71
C LEU A 175 8.47 -9.98 -11.03
N GLU A 176 8.90 -10.11 -12.29
CA GLU A 176 9.85 -11.13 -12.73
C GLU A 176 11.20 -10.99 -12.02
N ILE A 177 11.77 -9.78 -12.04
CA ILE A 177 13.05 -9.49 -11.37
C ILE A 177 12.98 -9.80 -9.88
N PHE A 178 11.89 -9.42 -9.20
CA PHE A 178 11.73 -9.71 -7.77
C PHE A 178 11.47 -11.18 -7.48
N GLY A 179 10.82 -11.91 -8.40
CA GLY A 179 10.66 -13.36 -8.32
C GLY A 179 12.00 -14.06 -8.26
N PHE A 180 12.86 -13.78 -9.23
CA PHE A 180 14.19 -14.37 -9.26
C PHE A 180 15.07 -13.91 -8.10
N ILE A 181 15.24 -12.59 -7.89
CA ILE A 181 16.17 -12.09 -6.87
C ILE A 181 15.72 -12.47 -5.45
N GLY A 182 14.41 -12.48 -5.20
CA GLY A 182 13.85 -12.69 -3.87
C GLY A 182 13.61 -14.16 -3.53
N PHE A 183 13.24 -14.97 -4.51
CA PHE A 183 12.67 -16.30 -4.29
C PHE A 183 13.20 -17.37 -5.26
N ASP A 184 14.13 -17.02 -6.15
CA ASP A 184 14.60 -17.89 -7.24
C ASP A 184 13.43 -18.53 -8.02
N TYR A 185 12.39 -17.73 -8.23
CA TYR A 185 11.11 -18.19 -8.77
C TYR A 185 10.76 -17.42 -10.03
N ASP A 186 10.58 -18.15 -11.13
CA ASP A 186 10.07 -17.63 -12.40
C ASP A 186 8.56 -17.49 -12.33
N PHE A 187 8.07 -16.25 -12.42
CA PHE A 187 6.63 -15.99 -12.36
C PHE A 187 5.95 -16.09 -13.72
N ASP A 188 6.71 -16.23 -14.80
CA ASP A 188 6.24 -16.14 -16.18
C ASP A 188 5.37 -14.87 -16.38
N ALA A 189 5.85 -13.75 -15.86
CA ALA A 189 5.20 -12.44 -15.97
C ALA A 189 5.47 -11.78 -17.32
N LEU A 190 6.53 -12.20 -18.01
CA LEU A 190 6.95 -11.67 -19.31
C LEU A 190 6.45 -12.49 -20.51
N GLY A 191 6.05 -13.76 -20.34
CA GLY A 191 5.73 -14.73 -21.40
C GLY A 191 4.48 -14.48 -22.26
N GLY A 192 4.06 -13.22 -22.44
CA GLY A 192 3.07 -12.83 -23.45
C GLY A 192 1.63 -13.29 -23.22
N THR A 193 1.34 -14.05 -22.16
CA THR A 193 -0.04 -14.29 -21.77
C THR A 193 -0.59 -13.01 -21.14
N GLU A 194 -1.70 -12.49 -21.67
CA GLU A 194 -2.39 -11.30 -21.15
C GLU A 194 -2.77 -11.41 -19.65
N ASN A 195 -2.55 -12.57 -19.01
CA ASN A 195 -3.11 -12.93 -17.73
C ASN A 195 -2.11 -13.61 -16.78
N ASN A 196 -0.98 -12.99 -16.47
CA ASN A 196 -0.27 -13.35 -15.24
C ASN A 196 -1.20 -13.08 -14.04
N GLU A 197 -1.73 -14.16 -13.45
CA GLU A 197 -2.76 -14.13 -12.41
C GLU A 197 -2.26 -13.38 -11.17
N LEU A 198 -0.98 -13.54 -10.83
CA LEU A 198 -0.35 -12.86 -9.71
C LEU A 198 -0.22 -11.35 -9.96
N ALA A 199 0.25 -10.94 -11.13
CA ALA A 199 0.36 -9.53 -11.51
C ALA A 199 -1.03 -8.84 -11.45
N GLN A 200 -2.07 -9.51 -11.94
CA GLN A 200 -3.45 -9.02 -11.83
C GLN A 200 -3.94 -8.96 -10.39
N ALA A 201 -3.63 -9.96 -9.57
CA ALA A 201 -3.99 -9.98 -8.16
C ALA A 201 -3.33 -8.80 -7.42
N LEU A 202 -2.05 -8.53 -7.67
CA LEU A 202 -1.30 -7.42 -7.08
C LEU A 202 -1.82 -6.04 -7.54
N ARG A 203 -2.17 -5.87 -8.82
CA ARG A 203 -2.82 -4.62 -9.29
C ARG A 203 -4.16 -4.38 -8.63
N ASN A 204 -5.02 -5.41 -8.60
CA ASN A 204 -6.32 -5.33 -7.96
C ASN A 204 -6.22 -5.07 -6.45
N TYR A 205 -5.17 -5.60 -5.84
CA TYR A 205 -4.86 -5.40 -4.44
C TYR A 205 -4.58 -3.92 -4.12
N LEU A 206 -3.77 -3.23 -4.93
CA LEU A 206 -3.47 -1.81 -4.73
C LEU A 206 -4.74 -0.93 -4.77
N GLY A 207 -5.64 -1.18 -5.72
CA GLY A 207 -6.90 -0.42 -5.82
C GLY A 207 -7.84 -0.62 -4.62
N MET A 208 -7.73 -1.72 -3.87
CA MET A 208 -8.55 -1.93 -2.67
C MET A 208 -8.09 -1.09 -1.48
N VAL A 209 -6.78 -0.76 -1.40
CA VAL A 209 -6.22 0.09 -0.33
C VAL A 209 -6.85 1.49 -0.38
N GLU A 210 -7.10 2.00 -1.58
CA GLU A 210 -7.76 3.30 -1.77
C GLU A 210 -9.17 3.33 -1.17
N ILE A 211 -9.97 2.26 -1.35
CA ILE A 211 -11.31 2.16 -0.77
C ILE A 211 -11.26 2.18 0.76
N GLY A 212 -10.30 1.47 1.34
CA GLY A 212 -10.15 1.37 2.80
C GLY A 212 -9.82 2.71 3.46
N SER A 213 -9.27 3.68 2.72
CA SER A 213 -8.97 5.01 3.25
C SER A 213 -10.21 5.83 3.66
N TYR A 214 -11.39 5.48 3.14
CA TYR A 214 -12.65 6.21 3.38
C TYR A 214 -13.54 5.59 4.45
N LEU A 215 -13.24 4.37 4.91
CA LEU A 215 -14.08 3.62 5.84
C LEU A 215 -13.40 3.42 7.20
N PRO A 216 -14.16 3.33 8.31
CA PRO A 216 -13.62 2.84 9.57
C PRO A 216 -13.03 1.44 9.41
N ASN A 217 -11.90 1.17 10.07
CA ASN A 217 -11.18 -0.11 9.94
C ASN A 217 -12.06 -1.33 10.21
N PHE A 218 -13.04 -1.27 11.13
CA PHE A 218 -13.94 -2.40 11.40
C PHE A 218 -14.91 -2.67 10.24
N LEU A 219 -15.48 -1.62 9.62
CA LEU A 219 -16.33 -1.75 8.43
C LEU A 219 -15.52 -2.22 7.24
N PHE A 220 -14.30 -1.70 7.09
CA PHE A 220 -13.40 -2.11 6.04
C PHE A 220 -13.01 -3.59 6.16
N ARG A 221 -12.65 -4.06 7.37
CA ARG A 221 -12.40 -5.50 7.63
C ARG A 221 -13.62 -6.37 7.28
N ALA A 222 -14.82 -5.94 7.65
CA ALA A 222 -16.05 -6.66 7.31
C ALA A 222 -16.27 -6.70 5.79
N TYR A 223 -16.20 -5.56 5.11
CA TYR A 223 -16.33 -5.46 3.66
C TYR A 223 -15.35 -6.40 2.95
N MET A 224 -14.09 -6.39 3.37
CA MET A 224 -13.04 -7.23 2.79
C MET A 224 -13.32 -8.72 3.02
N LYS A 225 -13.76 -9.11 4.22
CA LYS A 225 -14.12 -10.50 4.52
C LYS A 225 -15.23 -11.03 3.61
N PHE A 226 -16.20 -10.20 3.25
CA PHE A 226 -17.35 -10.59 2.42
C PHE A 226 -17.16 -10.32 0.92
N SER A 227 -16.12 -9.61 0.51
CA SER A 227 -15.85 -9.30 -0.90
C SER A 227 -15.28 -10.52 -1.63
N PRO A 228 -16.00 -11.11 -2.61
CA PRO A 228 -15.49 -12.24 -3.37
C PRO A 228 -14.21 -11.89 -4.14
N LYS A 229 -14.09 -10.62 -4.58
CA LYS A 229 -12.90 -10.12 -5.27
C LYS A 229 -11.68 -10.21 -4.35
N TYR A 230 -11.80 -9.81 -3.08
CA TYR A 230 -10.69 -9.89 -2.13
C TYR A 230 -10.30 -11.33 -1.81
N GLN A 231 -11.28 -12.20 -1.61
CA GLN A 231 -11.03 -13.62 -1.35
C GLN A 231 -10.28 -14.30 -2.50
N ARG A 232 -10.61 -13.95 -3.75
CA ARG A 232 -9.87 -14.41 -4.94
C ARG A 232 -8.42 -13.94 -4.92
N ILE A 233 -8.18 -12.64 -4.71
CA ILE A 233 -6.84 -12.06 -4.62
C ILE A 233 -6.00 -12.76 -3.53
N GLN A 234 -6.55 -12.91 -2.32
CA GLN A 234 -5.84 -13.59 -1.24
C GLN A 234 -5.54 -15.05 -1.57
N THR A 235 -6.48 -15.76 -2.20
CA THR A 235 -6.29 -17.16 -2.61
C THR A 235 -5.18 -17.26 -3.66
N THR A 236 -5.15 -16.37 -4.66
CA THR A 236 -4.09 -16.33 -5.67
C THR A 236 -2.73 -16.06 -5.03
N ILE A 237 -2.60 -15.00 -4.23
CA ILE A 237 -1.32 -14.65 -3.58
C ILE A 237 -0.84 -15.81 -2.69
N LYS A 238 -1.73 -16.40 -1.87
CA LYS A 238 -1.38 -17.56 -1.03
C LYS A 238 -0.90 -18.75 -1.85
N ARG A 239 -1.54 -19.03 -2.99
CA ARG A 239 -1.14 -20.13 -3.88
C ARG A 239 0.29 -19.98 -4.37
N TYR A 240 0.66 -18.78 -4.84
CA TYR A 240 2.03 -18.50 -5.26
C TYR A 240 3.02 -18.56 -4.09
N LEU A 241 2.66 -18.04 -2.92
CA LEU A 241 3.48 -18.18 -1.71
C LEU A 241 3.73 -19.65 -1.34
N TYR A 242 2.70 -20.50 -1.40
CA TYR A 242 2.87 -21.93 -1.12
C TYR A 242 3.75 -22.63 -2.15
N ARG A 243 3.61 -22.29 -3.44
CA ARG A 243 4.49 -22.85 -4.50
C ARG A 243 5.96 -22.47 -4.27
N MET A 244 6.24 -21.21 -3.96
CA MET A 244 7.60 -20.77 -3.65
C MET A 244 8.17 -21.49 -2.42
N MET A 245 7.37 -21.63 -1.35
CA MET A 245 7.80 -22.38 -0.17
C MET A 245 8.01 -23.86 -0.45
N GLU A 246 7.17 -24.48 -1.29
CA GLU A 246 7.31 -25.88 -1.66
C GLU A 246 8.57 -26.11 -2.48
N GLN A 247 8.86 -25.27 -3.47
CA GLN A 247 10.11 -25.31 -4.24
C GLN A 247 11.32 -25.27 -3.30
N GLU A 248 11.39 -24.26 -2.43
CA GLU A 248 12.48 -24.09 -1.45
C GLU A 248 12.65 -25.29 -0.49
N LEU A 249 11.54 -25.95 -0.12
CA LEU A 249 11.58 -27.12 0.76
C LEU A 249 11.99 -28.41 0.01
N THR A 250 11.73 -28.48 -1.30
CA THR A 250 12.08 -29.64 -2.14
C THR A 250 13.51 -29.58 -2.68
N GLU A 251 14.09 -28.39 -2.79
CA GLU A 251 15.49 -28.21 -3.17
C GLU A 251 16.42 -28.62 -2.01
N THR A 252 17.03 -29.81 -2.13
CA THR A 252 18.07 -30.26 -1.20
C THR A 252 19.32 -29.37 -1.33
N PRO A 253 20.13 -29.18 -0.27
CA PRO A 253 21.35 -28.37 -0.31
C PRO A 253 22.34 -28.74 -1.42
N GLU A 254 22.28 -29.97 -1.92
CA GLU A 254 23.13 -30.49 -3.01
C GLU A 254 22.75 -29.93 -4.40
N SER A 255 21.51 -29.50 -4.64
CA SER A 255 21.09 -28.95 -5.94
C SER A 255 21.48 -27.49 -6.16
N ARG A 256 21.95 -26.79 -5.12
CA ARG A 256 22.37 -25.37 -5.18
C ARG A 256 23.84 -25.16 -5.54
N LEU A 257 24.61 -26.25 -5.68
CA LEU A 257 26.06 -26.23 -5.95
C LEU A 257 26.42 -26.64 -7.40
N THR A 258 25.43 -26.97 -8.22
CA THR A 258 25.55 -27.23 -9.66
C THR A 258 25.00 -26.07 -10.45
#